data_AF-B8A3F0-F1
#
_entry.id   AF-B8A3F0-F1
#
_cell.length_a   1.000
_cell.length_b   1.000
_cell.length_c   1.000
_cell.angle_alpha   90.00
_cell.angle_beta   90.00
_cell.angle_gamma   90.00
#
_symmetry.space_group_name_H-M   'P 1'
#
loop_
_entity.id
_entity.type
_entity.pdbx_description
1 polymer ?
#
loop_
_entity_poly.entity_id
_entity_poly.type
_entity_poly.pdbx_seq_one_letter_code
_entity_poly.pdbx_strand_id
1 'polypeptide(L)'
;MRVKAHQNINTGHRHIRDNISWEAISEKLTTRRAEECCTKWYGQLASPLVKQGIWADTDDYMLVEALQNVDAVCAEDVDWENLLEHRSGELCRHRWNQMIRLMGDHRYRPFIEQVEVLARRYCPEMLAYRKPVAGGSSADEPAGASDL
;
A
#
# COMPACT_ATOMS: atom_id res chain seq x y z
N MET A 1 -17.74 -24.15 -10.55
CA MET A 1 -18.51 -23.52 -9.46
C MET A 1 -17.54 -22.85 -8.49
N ARG A 2 -17.43 -21.52 -8.48
CA ARG A 2 -16.65 -20.79 -7.46
C ARG A 2 -17.54 -19.69 -6.91
N VAL A 3 -17.94 -19.89 -5.66
CA VAL A 3 -18.86 -19.04 -4.90
C VAL A 3 -18.25 -17.65 -4.72
N LYS A 4 -18.98 -16.63 -5.19
CA LYS A 4 -18.70 -15.23 -4.89
C LYS A 4 -19.16 -14.97 -3.46
N ALA A 5 -18.23 -14.70 -2.54
CA ALA A 5 -18.58 -14.21 -1.21
C ALA A 5 -18.93 -12.72 -1.31
N HIS A 6 -20.18 -12.42 -1.66
CA HIS A 6 -20.78 -11.15 -1.29
C HIS A 6 -21.02 -11.19 0.22
N GLN A 7 -20.21 -10.48 0.99
CA GLN A 7 -20.57 -10.14 2.35
C GLN A 7 -20.80 -8.64 2.44
N ASN A 8 -22.07 -8.28 2.49
CA ASN A 8 -22.52 -6.98 2.94
C ASN A 8 -22.45 -7.02 4.47
N ILE A 9 -21.40 -6.44 5.06
CA ILE A 9 -21.21 -6.45 6.51
C ILE A 9 -21.43 -5.05 7.08
N ASN A 10 -22.47 -5.03 7.91
CA ASN A 10 -23.06 -3.97 8.68
C ASN A 10 -22.05 -3.13 9.50
N THR A 11 -22.36 -1.85 9.65
CA THR A 11 -21.64 -0.81 10.39
C THR A 11 -21.43 -1.19 11.86
N GLY A 12 -20.19 -1.18 12.35
CA GLY A 12 -19.90 -1.20 13.80
C GLY A 12 -18.50 -1.65 14.23
N HIS A 13 -17.82 -2.51 13.48
CA HIS A 13 -16.51 -3.05 13.91
C HIS A 13 -15.46 -2.95 12.82
N ARG A 14 -14.48 -2.05 13.06
CA ARG A 14 -13.18 -1.95 12.40
C ARG A 14 -13.26 -2.01 10.86
N HIS A 15 -13.34 -0.83 10.25
CA HIS A 15 -12.92 -0.66 8.85
C HIS A 15 -11.62 -1.44 8.63
N ILE A 16 -11.60 -2.33 7.64
CA ILE A 16 -10.38 -2.93 7.10
C ILE A 16 -9.63 -1.76 6.45
N ARG A 17 -8.81 -1.06 7.24
CA ARG A 17 -8.18 0.20 6.81
C ARG A 17 -7.04 -0.01 5.80
N ASP A 18 -6.41 -1.19 5.82
CA ASP A 18 -5.08 -1.37 5.22
C ASP A 18 -4.96 -2.57 4.24
N ASN A 19 -6.08 -3.23 3.89
CA ASN A 19 -6.09 -4.47 3.07
C ASN A 19 -5.06 -5.54 3.54
N ILE A 20 -4.82 -5.62 4.85
CA ILE A 20 -3.86 -6.57 5.45
C ILE A 20 -4.58 -7.89 5.74
N SER A 21 -4.14 -8.97 5.11
CA SER A 21 -4.56 -10.34 5.47
C SER A 21 -3.85 -10.79 6.76
N TRP A 22 -4.52 -10.58 7.89
CA TRP A 22 -4.02 -11.01 9.20
C TRP A 22 -3.90 -12.53 9.34
N GLU A 23 -4.72 -13.27 8.58
CA GLU A 23 -4.65 -14.74 8.51
C GLU A 23 -3.33 -15.20 7.90
N ALA A 24 -2.96 -14.67 6.73
CA ALA A 24 -1.68 -14.98 6.09
C ALA A 24 -0.47 -14.59 6.95
N ILE A 25 -0.55 -13.48 7.71
CA ILE A 25 0.50 -13.07 8.64
C ILE A 25 0.61 -14.05 9.82
N SER A 26 -0.53 -14.45 10.39
CA SER A 26 -0.61 -15.40 11.50
C SER A 26 -0.03 -16.76 11.13
N GLU A 27 -0.40 -17.27 9.95
CA GLU A 27 0.14 -18.52 9.39
C GLU A 27 1.67 -18.45 9.25
N LYS A 28 2.21 -17.33 8.78
CA LYS A 28 3.66 -17.16 8.62
C LYS A 28 4.39 -17.02 9.96
N LEU A 29 3.76 -16.42 10.97
CA LEU A 29 4.35 -16.26 12.30
C LEU A 29 4.26 -17.51 13.16
N THR A 30 3.33 -18.43 12.84
CA THR A 30 3.03 -19.72 13.49
C THR A 30 2.76 -19.70 15.01
N THR A 31 2.95 -18.56 15.67
CA THR A 31 2.99 -18.39 17.13
C THR A 31 1.89 -17.47 17.66
N ARG A 32 1.15 -16.80 16.78
CA ARG A 32 0.14 -15.80 17.13
C ARG A 32 -1.06 -15.91 16.21
N ARG A 33 -2.25 -15.68 16.75
CA ARG A 33 -3.52 -15.68 15.98
C ARG A 33 -3.69 -14.37 15.21
N ALA A 34 -4.46 -14.41 14.12
CA ALA A 34 -4.71 -13.25 13.25
C ALA A 34 -5.23 -12.01 14.03
N GLU A 35 -6.12 -12.21 15.00
CA GLU A 35 -6.65 -11.15 15.86
C GLU A 35 -5.58 -10.51 16.75
N GLU A 36 -4.66 -11.31 17.30
CA GLU A 36 -3.56 -10.86 18.14
C GLU A 36 -2.53 -10.08 17.31
N CYS A 37 -2.25 -10.55 16.09
CA CYS A 37 -1.41 -9.84 15.12
C CYS A 37 -1.99 -8.47 14.78
N CYS A 38 -3.28 -8.41 14.48
CA CYS A 38 -3.97 -7.16 14.19
C CYS A 38 -3.93 -6.19 15.39
N THR A 39 -4.24 -6.68 16.58
CA THR A 39 -4.26 -5.86 17.80
C THR A 39 -2.86 -5.33 18.12
N LYS A 40 -1.83 -6.18 18.02
CA LYS A 40 -0.45 -5.77 18.22
C LYS A 40 0.00 -4.75 17.20
N TRP A 41 -0.41 -4.89 15.94
CA TRP A 41 -0.10 -3.93 14.88
C TRP A 41 -0.67 -2.55 15.19
N TYR A 42 -2.00 -2.42 15.27
CA TYR A 42 -2.63 -1.11 15.48
C TYR A 42 -2.35 -0.55 16.88
N GLY A 43 -2.14 -1.42 17.88
CA GLY A 43 -1.77 -1.01 19.23
C GLY A 43 -0.33 -0.49 19.32
N GLN A 44 0.63 -1.14 18.67
CA GLN A 44 2.06 -0.95 19.00
C GLN A 44 3.01 -0.80 17.81
N LEU A 45 2.75 -1.43 16.66
CA LEU A 45 3.73 -1.52 15.56
C LEU A 45 3.44 -0.60 14.37
N ALA A 46 2.17 -0.24 14.14
CA ALA A 46 1.78 0.61 13.03
C ALA A 46 2.40 2.01 13.18
N SER A 47 2.85 2.59 12.06
CA SER A 47 3.30 3.98 12.03
C SER A 47 2.18 4.92 12.54
N PRO A 48 2.50 5.96 13.32
CA PRO A 48 1.52 6.96 13.73
C PRO A 48 0.71 7.56 12.57
N LEU A 49 1.33 7.72 11.39
CA LEU A 49 0.65 8.23 10.19
C LEU A 49 -0.47 7.29 9.72
N VAL A 50 -0.22 5.98 9.75
CA VAL A 50 -1.22 4.95 9.40
C VAL A 50 -2.32 4.91 10.46
N LYS A 51 -1.97 5.00 11.75
CA LYS A 51 -2.96 5.02 12.84
C LYS A 51 -3.91 6.22 12.72
N GLN A 52 -3.40 7.37 12.31
CA GLN A 52 -4.16 8.60 12.09
C GLN A 52 -4.97 8.58 10.77
N GLY A 53 -4.76 7.58 9.90
CA GLY A 53 -5.41 7.50 8.59
C GLY A 53 -4.87 8.52 7.58
N ILE A 54 -3.74 9.16 7.88
CA ILE A 54 -3.10 10.19 7.05
C ILE A 54 -2.18 9.55 6.00
N TRP A 55 -1.80 8.29 6.17
CA TRP A 55 -1.00 7.54 5.20
C TRP A 55 -1.66 6.20 4.90
N ALA A 56 -1.94 5.96 3.62
CA ALA A 56 -2.55 4.74 3.12
C ALA A 56 -1.49 3.65 2.85
N ASP A 57 -1.93 2.40 2.78
CA ASP A 57 -1.06 1.27 2.45
C ASP A 57 -0.47 1.37 1.03
N THR A 58 -1.23 1.98 0.11
CA THR A 58 -0.83 2.23 -1.28
C THR A 58 0.15 3.39 -1.41
N ASP A 59 0.20 4.32 -0.45
CA ASP A 59 1.07 5.49 -0.52
C ASP A 59 2.55 5.11 -0.46
N ASP A 60 2.92 4.02 0.23
CA ASP A 60 4.30 3.52 0.22
C ASP A 60 4.77 3.15 -1.19
N TYR A 61 3.89 2.52 -1.96
CA TYR A 61 4.21 2.11 -3.33
C TYR A 61 4.27 3.32 -4.26
N MET A 62 3.32 4.26 -4.13
CA MET A 62 3.34 5.49 -4.93
C MET A 62 4.57 6.34 -4.63
N LEU A 63 4.96 6.44 -3.36
CA LEU A 63 6.16 7.16 -2.95
C LEU A 63 7.42 6.54 -3.58
N VAL A 64 7.56 5.22 -3.51
CA VAL A 64 8.73 4.52 -4.08
C VAL A 64 8.75 4.61 -5.60
N GLU A 65 7.60 4.43 -6.26
CA GLU A 65 7.47 4.60 -7.71
C GLU A 65 7.83 6.02 -8.15
N ALA A 66 7.34 7.04 -7.45
CA ALA A 66 7.70 8.43 -7.75
C ALA A 66 9.21 8.68 -7.58
N LEU A 67 9.81 8.18 -6.48
CA LEU A 67 11.25 8.32 -6.22
C LEU A 67 12.13 7.59 -7.25
N GLN A 68 11.64 6.52 -7.89
CA GLN A 68 12.36 5.87 -8.99
C GLN A 68 12.36 6.69 -10.28
N ASN A 69 11.36 7.55 -10.47
CA ASN A 69 11.13 8.28 -11.72
C ASN A 69 11.64 9.73 -11.67
N VAL A 70 12.00 10.24 -10.49
CA VAL A 70 12.65 11.57 -10.37
C VAL A 70 14.13 11.47 -10.72
N ASP A 71 14.64 12.49 -11.41
CA ASP A 71 16.07 12.65 -11.69
C ASP A 71 16.78 13.29 -10.48
N ALA A 72 16.75 12.61 -9.34
CA ALA A 72 17.37 13.04 -8.09
C ALA A 72 18.51 12.11 -7.71
N VAL A 73 19.68 12.67 -7.38
CA VAL A 73 20.86 11.88 -6.95
C VAL A 73 20.97 11.75 -5.43
N CYS A 74 20.26 12.59 -4.68
CA CYS A 74 20.14 12.53 -3.24
C CYS A 74 18.74 12.95 -2.76
N ALA A 75 18.45 12.74 -1.48
CA ALA A 75 17.15 13.07 -0.90
C ALA A 75 16.89 14.59 -0.86
N GLU A 76 17.96 15.40 -0.87
CA GLU A 76 17.90 16.85 -0.88
C GLU A 76 17.46 17.41 -2.23
N ASP A 77 17.77 16.71 -3.33
CA ASP A 77 17.42 17.11 -4.71
C ASP A 77 15.99 16.72 -5.10
N VAL A 78 15.32 15.90 -4.28
CA VAL A 78 13.92 15.52 -4.52
C VAL A 78 13.02 16.73 -4.24
N ASP A 79 12.19 17.08 -5.22
CA ASP A 79 11.08 18.02 -5.01
C ASP A 79 9.93 17.33 -4.27
N TRP A 80 10.05 17.27 -2.94
CA TRP A 80 9.07 16.59 -2.10
C TRP A 80 7.66 17.21 -2.19
N GLU A 81 7.56 18.53 -2.39
CA GLU A 81 6.27 19.23 -2.39
C GLU A 81 5.40 18.82 -3.59
N ASN A 82 6.03 18.44 -4.71
CA ASN A 82 5.36 18.02 -5.92
C ASN A 82 5.52 16.52 -6.22
N LEU A 83 6.03 15.73 -5.26
CA LEU A 83 6.32 14.31 -5.46
C LEU A 83 5.05 13.45 -5.58
N LEU A 84 4.02 13.75 -4.78
CA LEU A 84 2.73 13.07 -4.80
C LEU A 84 1.60 14.11 -4.73
N GLU A 85 0.73 14.15 -5.75
CA GLU A 85 -0.34 15.16 -5.84
C GLU A 85 -1.30 15.16 -4.65
N HIS A 86 -1.51 14.00 -4.00
CA HIS A 86 -2.45 13.83 -2.90
C HIS A 86 -1.81 13.89 -1.51
N ARG A 87 -0.50 14.17 -1.40
CA ARG A 87 0.24 14.21 -0.13
C ARG A 87 1.16 15.42 -0.06
N SER A 88 1.28 16.03 1.12
CA SER A 88 2.25 17.12 1.30
C SER A 88 3.68 16.60 1.26
N GLY A 89 4.62 17.47 0.86
CA GLY A 89 6.04 17.11 0.83
C GLY A 89 6.61 16.76 2.20
N GLU A 90 6.15 17.44 3.25
CA GLU A 90 6.50 17.11 4.63
C GLU A 90 6.14 15.66 5.00
N LEU A 91 4.93 15.20 4.63
CA LEU A 91 4.50 13.83 4.91
C LEU A 91 5.31 12.81 4.10
N CYS A 92 5.57 13.10 2.83
CA CYS A 92 6.40 12.24 1.97
C CYS A 92 7.81 12.08 2.54
N ARG A 93 8.45 13.20 2.90
CA ARG A 93 9.80 13.20 3.50
C ARG A 93 9.81 12.52 4.85
N HIS A 94 8.79 12.75 5.68
CA HIS A 94 8.66 12.08 6.97
C HIS A 94 8.52 10.56 6.79
N ARG A 95 7.72 10.10 5.82
CA ARG A 95 7.57 8.67 5.54
C ARG A 95 8.87 8.06 5.02
N TRP A 96 9.52 8.69 4.05
CA TRP A 96 10.84 8.29 3.55
C TRP A 96 11.82 8.04 4.70
N ASN A 97 11.94 8.99 5.63
CA ASN A 97 12.81 8.86 6.80
C ASN A 97 12.45 7.67 7.70
N GLN A 98 11.16 7.33 7.84
CA GLN A 98 10.75 6.11 8.54
C GLN A 98 11.20 4.85 7.80
N MET A 99 11.06 4.81 6.47
CA MET A 99 11.46 3.67 5.65
C MET A 99 12.98 3.44 5.74
N ILE A 100 13.78 4.50 5.59
CA ILE A 100 15.25 4.42 5.70
C ILE A 100 15.71 3.89 7.05
N ARG A 101 15.08 4.30 8.16
CA ARG A 101 15.41 3.79 9.50
C ARG A 101 15.19 2.28 9.63
N LEU A 102 14.22 1.72 8.90
CA LEU A 102 13.87 0.30 8.93
C LEU A 102 14.70 -0.56 7.96
N MET A 103 15.51 0.05 7.11
CA MET A 103 16.32 -0.65 6.09
C MET A 103 17.61 -1.30 6.61
N GLY A 104 17.87 -1.25 7.93
CA GLY A 104 19.09 -1.81 8.50
C GLY A 104 20.33 -1.14 7.90
N ASP A 105 21.34 -1.91 7.52
CA ASP A 105 22.61 -1.37 7.01
C ASP A 105 22.48 -0.66 5.66
N HIS A 106 21.43 -0.94 4.89
CA HIS A 106 21.17 -0.26 3.62
C HIS A 106 20.88 1.24 3.80
N ARG A 107 20.57 1.70 5.01
CA ARG A 107 20.36 3.13 5.32
C ARG A 107 21.59 4.01 5.11
N TYR A 108 22.77 3.40 5.02
CA TYR A 108 24.05 4.10 4.80
C TYR A 108 24.52 4.04 3.36
N ARG A 109 23.74 3.39 2.47
CA ARG A 109 24.04 3.34 1.04
C ARG A 109 23.69 4.65 0.35
N PRO A 110 24.22 4.92 -0.85
CA PRO A 110 23.79 6.05 -1.66
C PRO A 110 22.27 6.06 -1.87
N PHE A 111 21.70 7.24 -2.04
CA PHE A 111 20.25 7.43 -2.23
C PHE A 111 19.67 6.51 -3.31
N ILE A 112 20.33 6.42 -4.47
CA ILE A 112 19.90 5.56 -5.58
C ILE A 112 19.80 4.09 -5.15
N GLU A 113 20.82 3.57 -4.44
CA GLU A 113 20.77 2.20 -3.90
C GLU A 113 19.65 2.02 -2.87
N GLN A 114 19.37 3.05 -2.05
CA GLN A 114 18.27 2.99 -1.09
C GLN A 114 16.91 2.89 -1.82
N VAL A 115 16.70 3.72 -2.85
CA VAL A 115 15.50 3.70 -3.69
C VAL A 115 15.36 2.34 -4.38
N GLU A 116 16.43 1.77 -4.92
CA GLU A 116 16.39 0.43 -5.54
C GLU A 116 16.02 -0.68 -4.54
N VAL A 117 16.57 -0.65 -3.33
CA VAL A 117 16.23 -1.63 -2.29
C VAL A 117 14.75 -1.52 -1.92
N LEU A 118 14.23 -0.30 -1.81
CA LEU A 118 12.80 -0.08 -1.57
C LEU A 118 11.96 -0.51 -2.76
N ALA A 119 12.35 -0.23 -4.00
CA ALA A 119 11.63 -0.64 -5.20
C ALA A 119 11.50 -2.16 -5.32
N ARG A 120 12.57 -2.91 -5.02
CA ARG A 120 12.53 -4.38 -4.96
C ARG A 120 11.55 -4.89 -3.89
N ARG A 121 11.35 -4.12 -2.82
CA ARG A 121 10.44 -4.47 -1.72
C ARG A 121 8.99 -4.05 -1.99
N TYR A 122 8.80 -2.90 -2.60
CA TYR A 122 7.53 -2.27 -2.93
C TYR A 122 7.34 -2.31 -4.44
N CYS A 123 7.20 -3.54 -4.95
CA CYS A 123 6.97 -3.86 -6.35
C CYS A 123 5.81 -3.01 -6.92
N PRO A 124 6.05 -2.04 -7.82
CA PRO A 124 5.01 -1.14 -8.34
C PRO A 124 3.86 -1.88 -9.01
N GLU A 125 4.12 -3.05 -9.59
CA GLU A 125 3.13 -3.95 -10.18
C GLU A 125 2.04 -4.37 -9.18
N MET A 126 2.34 -4.34 -7.87
CA MET A 126 1.37 -4.63 -6.81
C MET A 126 0.35 -3.49 -6.59
N LEU A 127 0.60 -2.28 -7.08
CA LEU A 127 -0.36 -1.17 -7.00
C LEU A 127 -1.67 -1.50 -7.71
N ALA A 128 -1.60 -2.13 -8.88
CA ALA A 128 -2.76 -2.50 -9.68
C ALA A 128 -3.70 -3.47 -8.94
N TYR A 129 -3.15 -4.32 -8.07
CA TYR A 129 -3.92 -5.26 -7.24
C TYR A 129 -4.48 -4.63 -5.96
N ARG A 130 -3.93 -3.47 -5.53
CA ARG A 130 -4.34 -2.77 -4.31
C ARG A 130 -5.26 -1.58 -4.56
N LYS A 131 -5.20 -0.96 -5.74
CA LYS A 131 -6.19 0.04 -6.14
C LYS A 131 -7.54 -0.66 -6.38
N PRO A 132 -8.64 -0.21 -5.77
CA PRO A 132 -9.95 -0.76 -6.09
C PRO A 132 -10.23 -0.52 -7.58
N VAL A 133 -10.60 -1.57 -8.31
CA VAL A 133 -11.00 -1.47 -9.72
C VAL A 133 -12.20 -0.53 -9.78
N ALA A 134 -12.01 0.68 -10.32
CA ALA A 134 -13.11 1.58 -10.63
C ALA A 134 -14.06 0.82 -11.56
N GLY A 135 -15.32 0.70 -11.13
CA GLY A 135 -16.31 -0.24 -11.67
C GLY A 135 -16.31 -0.32 -13.19
N GLY A 136 -16.07 -1.53 -13.70
CA GLY A 136 -16.45 -1.88 -15.05
C GLY A 136 -17.96 -1.74 -15.18
N SER A 137 -18.41 -0.74 -15.94
CA SER A 137 -19.77 -0.73 -16.46
C SER A 137 -19.88 -1.91 -17.44
N SER A 138 -20.42 -3.00 -16.91
CA SER A 138 -20.98 -4.10 -17.68
C SER A 138 -22.23 -3.58 -18.40
N ALA A 139 -22.16 -3.54 -19.73
CA ALA A 139 -23.33 -3.67 -20.59
C ALA A 139 -22.97 -4.61 -21.74
N ASP A 140 -22.81 -5.90 -21.41
CA ASP A 140 -23.02 -6.97 -22.37
C ASP A 140 -24.31 -7.68 -21.99
N GLU A 141 -25.24 -7.73 -22.95
CA GLU A 141 -26.05 -8.90 -23.36
C GLU A 141 -27.35 -8.44 -24.07
N PRO A 142 -27.94 -9.22 -25.00
CA PRO A 142 -27.37 -10.21 -25.91
C PRO A 142 -27.73 -9.97 -27.39
N ALA A 143 -27.05 -10.71 -28.26
CA ALA A 143 -27.51 -11.03 -29.61
C ALA A 143 -28.89 -11.72 -29.59
N GLY A 144 -29.89 -11.07 -30.16
CA GLY A 144 -31.14 -11.69 -30.62
C GLY A 144 -31.01 -12.06 -32.10
N ALA A 145 -31.18 -13.35 -32.38
CA ALA A 145 -31.09 -13.98 -33.69
C ALA A 145 -32.09 -13.43 -34.73
N SER A 146 -31.71 -13.55 -36.00
CA SER A 146 -32.54 -13.30 -37.19
C SER A 146 -33.55 -14.43 -37.49
N ASP A 147 -34.59 -14.04 -38.23
CA ASP A 147 -35.47 -14.81 -39.13
C ASP A 147 -36.63 -15.64 -38.55
N LEU A 148 -37.85 -15.06 -38.58
CA LEU A 148 -38.89 -15.32 -39.59
C LEU A 148 -39.99 -14.23 -39.55
#